data_AF-A0A848ZRA8-F1
#
_entry.id   AF-A0A848ZRA8-F1
#
_cell.length_a   1.000
_cell.length_b   1.000
_cell.length_c   1.000
_cell.angle_alpha   90.00
_cell.angle_beta   90.00
_cell.angle_gamma   90.00
#
_symmetry.space_group_name_H-M   'P 1'
#
loop_
_entity.id
_entity.type
_entity.pdbx_description
1 polymer ?
#
loop_
_entity_poly.entity_id
_entity_poly.type
_entity_poly.pdbx_seq_one_letter_code
_entity_poly.pdbx_strand_id
1 'polypeptide(L)'
;MKQLLLVFLGGGAGSALRFLIGKTLNNTFHNFFLGTFLANIIGCLLIGIIVGLSVKNNLITTNHSLLLITGFCGGFTTFSTFALEQHSLLKTGDLLNFT
;
A
#
# COMPACT_ATOMS: atom_id res chain seq x y z
N MET A 1 12.30 18.10 -12.47
CA MET A 1 13.01 16.80 -12.52
C MET A 1 13.18 16.14 -11.14
N LYS A 2 13.75 16.82 -10.13
CA LYS A 2 13.94 16.23 -8.78
C LYS A 2 12.68 15.59 -8.17
N GLN A 3 11.53 16.26 -8.26
CA GLN A 3 10.25 15.76 -7.74
C GLN A 3 9.83 14.43 -8.37
N LEU A 4 9.95 14.31 -9.71
CA LEU A 4 9.64 13.08 -10.43
C LEU A 4 10.52 11.92 -9.95
N LEU A 5 11.82 12.19 -9.75
CA LEU A 5 12.77 11.19 -9.28
C LEU A 5 12.44 10.72 -7.85
N LEU A 6 11.99 11.62 -6.97
CA LEU A 6 11.53 11.27 -5.62
C LEU A 6 10.30 10.36 -5.66
N VAL A 7 9.31 10.67 -6.51
CA VAL A 7 8.12 9.82 -6.68
C VAL A 7 8.50 8.46 -7.26
N PHE A 8 9.39 8.44 -8.27
CA PHE A 8 9.86 7.20 -8.88
C PHE A 8 10.59 6.29 -7.88
N LEU A 9 11.54 6.83 -7.11
CA LEU A 9 12.27 6.06 -6.11
C LEU A 9 11.35 5.54 -5.00
N GLY A 10 10.48 6.41 -4.49
CA GLY A 10 9.50 6.02 -3.48
C GLY A 10 8.55 4.92 -4.01
N GLY A 11 7.93 5.15 -5.16
CA GLY A 11 6.99 4.22 -5.78
C GLY A 11 7.61 2.89 -6.18
N GLY A 12 8.83 2.92 -6.72
CA GLY A 12 9.62 1.72 -7.02
C GLY A 12 9.92 0.90 -5.76
N ALA A 13 10.38 1.55 -4.68
CA ALA A 13 10.64 0.87 -3.42
C ALA A 13 9.35 0.32 -2.77
N GLY A 14 8.27 1.11 -2.76
CA GLY A 14 6.98 0.71 -2.20
C GLY A 14 6.37 -0.49 -2.96
N SER A 15 6.36 -0.43 -4.29
CA SER A 15 5.84 -1.53 -5.10
C SER A 15 6.67 -2.81 -5.02
N ALA A 16 8.00 -2.69 -4.94
CA ALA A 16 8.90 -3.83 -4.74
C ALA A 16 8.64 -4.50 -3.37
N LEU A 17 8.49 -3.72 -2.30
CA LEU A 17 8.18 -4.25 -0.97
C LEU A 17 6.80 -4.92 -0.94
N ARG A 18 5.78 -4.29 -1.54
CA ARG A 18 4.45 -4.89 -1.68
C ARG A 18 4.51 -6.22 -2.42
N PHE A 19 5.29 -6.30 -3.50
CA PHE A 19 5.47 -7.53 -4.25
C PHE A 19 6.09 -8.64 -3.38
N LEU A 20 7.12 -8.33 -2.60
CA LEU A 20 7.75 -9.29 -1.70
C LEU A 20 6.77 -9.79 -0.62
N ILE A 21 6.03 -8.88 0.02
CA ILE A 21 5.02 -9.21 1.04
C ILE A 21 3.89 -10.06 0.44
N GLY A 22 3.36 -9.67 -0.72
CA GLY A 22 2.32 -10.41 -1.41
C GLY A 22 2.78 -11.83 -1.75
N LYS A 23 4.01 -11.99 -2.26
CA LYS A 23 4.56 -13.30 -2.61
C LYS A 23 4.68 -14.24 -1.40
N THR A 24 4.99 -13.71 -0.21
CA THR A 24 5.19 -14.54 0.99
C THR A 24 3.92 -14.79 1.77
N LEU A 25 2.99 -13.82 1.83
CA LEU A 25 1.85 -13.86 2.74
C LEU A 25 0.49 -14.04 2.07
N ASN A 26 0.33 -13.80 0.76
CA ASN A 26 -1.00 -13.91 0.13
C ASN A 26 -1.52 -15.35 0.08
N ASN A 27 -0.63 -16.34 0.08
CA ASN A 27 -1.02 -17.76 0.07
C ASN A 27 -1.10 -18.38 1.48
N THR A 28 -0.96 -17.57 2.55
CA THR A 28 -1.01 -18.07 3.93
C THR A 28 -2.40 -18.57 4.32
N PHE A 29 -3.46 -17.94 3.79
CA PHE A 29 -4.84 -18.35 4.02
C PHE A 29 -5.53 -18.65 2.69
N HIS A 30 -6.41 -19.65 2.66
CA HIS A 30 -7.07 -20.08 1.43
C HIS A 30 -7.99 -19.00 0.85
N ASN A 31 -8.61 -18.21 1.73
CA ASN A 31 -9.68 -17.28 1.37
C ASN A 31 -9.37 -15.82 1.74
N PHE A 32 -8.11 -15.53 2.07
CA PHE A 32 -7.71 -14.21 2.53
C PHE A 32 -6.29 -13.85 2.10
N PHE A 33 -6.16 -12.72 1.40
CA PHE A 33 -4.88 -12.25 0.88
C PHE A 33 -4.19 -11.35 1.91
N LEU A 34 -3.60 -11.98 2.94
CA LEU A 34 -3.00 -11.29 4.08
C LEU A 34 -1.94 -10.25 3.67
N GLY A 35 -1.12 -10.55 2.67
CA GLY A 35 -0.07 -9.64 2.21
C GLY A 35 -0.62 -8.35 1.62
N THR A 36 -1.62 -8.44 0.74
CA THR A 36 -2.29 -7.27 0.16
C THR A 36 -3.01 -6.45 1.24
N PHE A 37 -3.69 -7.13 2.17
CA PHE A 37 -4.35 -6.48 3.31
C PHE A 37 -3.36 -5.71 4.20
N LEU A 38 -2.26 -6.35 4.61
CA LEU A 38 -1.23 -5.74 5.45
C LEU A 38 -0.57 -4.56 4.74
N ALA A 39 -0.24 -4.69 3.46
CA ALA A 39 0.35 -3.60 2.69
C ALA A 39 -0.57 -2.37 2.68
N ASN A 40 -1.87 -2.56 2.49
CA ASN A 40 -2.85 -1.47 2.51
C ASN A 40 -3.01 -0.84 3.90
N ILE A 41 -3.20 -1.63 4.95
CA ILE A 41 -3.37 -1.12 6.32
C ILE A 41 -2.12 -0.38 6.80
N ILE A 42 -0.94 -0.98 6.63
CA ILE A 42 0.33 -0.36 7.04
C ILE A 42 0.58 0.90 6.21
N GLY A 43 0.31 0.88 4.90
CA GLY A 43 0.44 2.04 4.05
C GLY A 43 -0.47 3.20 4.48
N CYS A 44 -1.75 2.94 4.76
CA CYS A 44 -2.68 3.94 5.26
C CYS A 44 -2.27 4.50 6.63
N LEU A 45 -1.79 3.65 7.54
CA LEU A 45 -1.25 4.08 8.83
C LEU A 45 -0.04 5.00 8.66
N LEU A 46 0.90 4.64 7.77
CA LEU A 46 2.07 5.46 7.47
C LEU A 46 1.66 6.84 6.93
N ILE A 47 0.70 6.91 6.00
CA ILE A 47 0.17 8.19 5.51
C ILE A 47 -0.38 9.02 6.67
N GLY A 48 -1.21 8.42 7.54
CA GLY A 48 -1.78 9.11 8.69
C GLY A 48 -0.71 9.67 9.64
N ILE A 49 0.34 8.89 9.94
CA ILE A 49 1.47 9.33 10.77
C ILE A 49 2.21 10.49 10.09
N ILE A 50 2.55 10.36 8.80
CA ILE A 50 3.31 11.38 8.06
C ILE A 50 2.51 12.69 7.99
N VAL A 51 1.22 12.62 7.67
CA VAL A 51 0.34 13.79 7.60
C VAL A 51 0.17 14.41 8.99
N GLY A 52 -0.04 13.59 10.03
CA GLY A 52 -0.16 14.08 11.41
C GLY A 52 1.10 14.81 11.89
N LEU A 53 2.29 14.27 11.60
CA LEU A 53 3.57 14.92 11.92
C LEU A 53 3.79 16.21 11.11
N SER A 54 3.34 16.22 9.85
CA SER A 54 3.38 17.41 9.00
C SER A 54 2.59 18.56 9.63
N VAL A 55 1.34 18.30 10.02
CA VAL A 55 0.43 19.30 10.59
C VAL A 55 0.93 19.81 11.94
N LYS A 56 1.48 18.93 12.78
CA LYS A 56 1.86 19.29 14.15
C LYS A 56 3.14 20.12 14.22
N ASN A 57 4.16 19.77 13.43
CA ASN A 57 5.52 20.27 13.65
C ASN A 57 6.13 20.96 12.42
N ASN A 58 5.42 21.07 11.27
CA ASN A 58 5.97 21.53 9.98
C ASN A 58 7.28 20.81 9.57
N LEU A 59 7.53 19.60 10.09
CA LEU A 59 8.76 18.83 9.84
C LEU A 59 8.79 18.20 8.44
N ILE A 60 7.63 18.03 7.81
CA ILE A 60 7.49 17.39 6.51
C ILE A 60 7.46 18.45 5.42
N THR A 61 8.55 18.53 4.65
CA THR A 61 8.60 19.36 3.45
C THR A 61 7.85 18.70 2.29
N THR A 62 7.50 19.48 1.26
CA THR A 62 6.85 18.98 0.04
C THR A 62 7.62 17.82 -0.61
N ASN A 63 8.96 17.84 -0.54
CA ASN A 63 9.79 16.75 -1.08
C ASN A 63 9.62 15.45 -0.29
N HIS A 64 9.47 15.52 1.02
CA HIS A 64 9.19 14.35 1.86
C HIS A 64 7.80 13.78 1.56
N SER A 65 6.78 14.64 1.38
CA SER A 65 5.44 14.19 0.98
C SER A 65 5.46 13.48 -0.37
N LEU A 66 6.18 14.01 -1.37
CA LEU A 66 6.29 13.37 -2.68
C LEU A 66 6.99 12.01 -2.62
N LEU A 67 8.06 11.89 -1.84
CA LEU A 67 8.79 10.62 -1.72
C LEU A 67 8.00 9.60 -0.91
N LEU A 68 7.46 9.98 0.26
CA LEU A 68 6.88 9.05 1.22
C LEU A 68 5.40 8.78 0.98
N ILE A 69 4.61 9.81 0.70
CA ILE A 69 3.15 9.67 0.52
C ILE A 69 2.87 9.28 -0.93
N THR A 70 3.20 10.15 -1.88
CA THR A 70 2.87 9.92 -3.30
C THR A 70 3.68 8.78 -3.89
N GLY A 71 4.98 8.73 -3.59
CA GLY A 71 5.88 7.65 -4.02
C GLY A 71 5.64 6.37 -3.23
N PHE A 72 6.24 6.28 -2.04
CA PHE A 72 6.30 5.02 -1.28
C PHE A 72 4.92 4.48 -0.92
N CYS A 73 4.07 5.23 -0.21
CA CYS A 73 2.75 4.74 0.17
C CYS A 73 1.86 4.50 -1.06
N GLY A 74 1.96 5.35 -2.10
CA GLY A 74 1.27 5.15 -3.37
C GLY A 74 1.65 3.86 -4.09
N GLY A 75 2.93 3.47 -4.09
CA GLY A 75 3.40 2.21 -4.68
C GLY A 75 3.19 0.98 -3.78
N PHE A 76 3.24 1.20 -2.46
CA PHE A 76 3.11 0.15 -1.43
C PHE A 76 1.67 -0.28 -1.20
N THR A 77 0.70 0.62 -1.37
CA THR A 77 -0.73 0.31 -1.33
C THR A 77 -1.24 -0.07 -2.72
N THR A 78 -2.36 -0.80 -2.80
CA THR A 78 -2.98 -1.15 -4.08
C THR A 78 -4.48 -1.40 -3.94
N PHE A 79 -5.25 -0.68 -4.75
CA PHE A 79 -6.68 -0.96 -4.91
C PHE A 79 -6.94 -2.01 -6.00
N SER A 80 -6.15 -2.01 -7.08
CA SER A 80 -6.36 -2.89 -8.22
C SER A 80 -6.17 -4.37 -7.86
N THR A 81 -5.11 -4.70 -7.11
CA THR A 81 -4.89 -6.08 -6.65
C THR A 81 -6.00 -6.52 -5.69
N PHE A 82 -6.36 -5.67 -4.72
CA PHE A 82 -7.45 -5.94 -3.78
C PHE A 82 -8.79 -6.22 -4.48
N ALA A 83 -9.14 -5.43 -5.50
CA ALA A 83 -10.37 -5.61 -6.26
C ALA A 83 -10.39 -6.92 -7.07
N LEU A 84 -9.26 -7.30 -7.68
CA LEU A 84 -9.15 -8.56 -8.42
C LEU A 84 -9.21 -9.79 -7.52
N GLU A 85 -8.54 -9.71 -6.36
CA GLU A 85 -8.58 -10.72 -5.31
C GLU A 85 -10.02 -10.95 -4.82
N GLN A 86 -10.76 -9.87 -4.54
CA GLN A 86 -12.17 -9.98 -4.14
C GLN A 86 -13.07 -10.54 -5.24
N HIS A 87 -12.87 -10.09 -6.48
CA HIS A 87 -13.60 -10.65 -7.62
C HIS A 87 -13.31 -12.15 -7.81
N SER A 88 -12.11 -12.62 -7.50
CA SER A 88 -11.78 -14.05 -7.52
C SER A 88 -12.55 -14.83 -6.44
N LEU A 89 -12.65 -14.32 -5.22
CA LEU A 89 -13.40 -14.95 -4.12
C LEU A 89 -14.90 -15.00 -4.41
N LEU A 90 -15.46 -13.96 -5.04
CA LEU A 90 -16.85 -13.94 -5.51
C LEU A 90 -17.12 -15.05 -6.53
N LYS A 91 -16.20 -15.25 -7.48
CA LYS A 91 -16.35 -16.31 -8.50
C LYS A 91 -16.33 -17.70 -7.91
N THR A 92 -15.59 -17.93 -6.82
CA THR A 92 -15.53 -19.22 -6.13
C THR A 92 -16.68 -19.46 -5.16
N GLY A 93 -17.62 -18.52 -5.04
CA GLY A 93 -18.80 -18.65 -4.17
C GLY A 93 -18.51 -18.38 -2.69
N ASP A 94 -17.35 -17.81 -2.37
CA ASP A 94 -16.86 -17.66 -1.01
C ASP A 94 -17.30 -16.30 -0.41
N LEU A 95 -18.62 -16.11 -0.37
CA LEU A 95 -19.27 -14.84 -0.01
C LEU A 95 -19.16 -14.47 1.49
N LEU A 96 -18.88 -15.42 2.38
CA LEU A 96 -18.86 -15.17 3.83
C LEU A 96 -17.54 -14.55 4.33
N ASN A 97 -16.47 -14.58 3.53
CA ASN A 97 -15.22 -13.86 3.84
C ASN A 97 -15.30 -12.36 3.47
N PHE A 98 -16.50 -11.85 3.15
CA PHE A 98 -16.79 -10.44 2.93
C PHE A 98 -17.11 -9.64 4.20
N THR A 99 -17.34 -10.31 5.34
CA THR A 99 -17.71 -9.67 6.62
C THR A 99 -16.59 -9.78 7.64
#